data_AF-A0A377HJ09-F1
#
_entry.id   AF-A0A377HJ09-F1
#
_cell.length_a   1.000
_cell.length_b   1.000
_cell.length_c   1.000
_cell.angle_alpha   90.00
_cell.angle_beta   90.00
_cell.angle_gamma   90.00
#
_symmetry.space_group_name_H-M   'P 1'
#
loop_
_entity.id
_entity.type
_entity.pdbx_description
1 polymer ?
#
loop_
_entity_poly.entity_id
_entity_poly.type
_entity_poly.pdbx_seq_one_letter_code
_entity_poly.pdbx_strand_id
1 'polypeptide(L)' 'MIFTPHLGNFKRGILATITVKLADGVSETQVTEALENAYQNQPLVRPLGQVKVPNFSQYRTQAFAILAGQSKGST' A
#
# COMPACT_ATOMS: atom_id res chain seq x y z
N MET A 1 12.07 6.33 10.97
CA MET A 1 11.78 6.03 9.55
C MET A 1 13.04 5.44 8.94
N ILE A 2 12.96 4.24 8.36
CA ILE A 2 14.09 3.59 7.67
C ILE A 2 13.64 3.32 6.23
N PHE A 3 14.47 3.68 5.26
CA PHE A 3 14.21 3.46 3.85
C PHE A 3 15.34 2.63 3.25
N THR A 4 15.01 1.42 2.78
CA THR A 4 15.97 0.49 2.17
C THR A 4 15.54 0.21 0.73
N PRO A 5 16.08 0.93 -0.27
CA PRO A 5 15.72 0.72 -1.66
C PRO A 5 16.38 -0.54 -2.20
N HIS A 6 15.61 -1.37 -2.91
CA HIS A 6 16.11 -2.51 -3.67
C HIS A 6 15.81 -2.31 -5.15
N LEU A 7 16.81 -2.53 -6.00
CA LEU A 7 16.63 -2.50 -7.45
C LEU A 7 16.09 -3.86 -7.92
N GLY A 8 14.79 -3.92 -8.19
CA GLY A 8 14.15 -5.11 -8.78
C GLY A 8 14.31 -5.15 -10.31
N ASN A 9 14.22 -6.34 -10.89
CA ASN A 9 14.26 -6.54 -12.35
C ASN A 9 12.91 -6.16 -13.01
N PHE A 10 12.53 -4.88 -12.92
CA PHE A 10 11.32 -4.33 -13.51
C PHE A 10 11.67 -3.33 -14.60
N LYS A 11 10.93 -3.33 -15.72
CA LYS A 11 11.21 -2.41 -16.84
C LYS A 11 11.09 -0.93 -16.42
N ARG A 12 10.13 -0.59 -15.55
CA ARG A 12 9.85 0.75 -14.95
C ARG A 12 8.94 0.59 -13.72
N GLY A 13 9.00 1.54 -12.77
CA GLY A 13 8.10 1.61 -11.60
C GLY A 13 8.80 1.34 -10.27
N ILE A 14 8.21 1.84 -9.17
CA ILE A 14 8.71 1.65 -7.79
C ILE A 14 7.66 0.86 -7.03
N LEU A 15 8.08 -0.17 -6.28
CA LEU A 15 7.27 -0.79 -5.23
C LEU A 15 7.81 -0.36 -3.88
N ALA A 16 6.99 0.34 -3.12
CA ALA A 16 7.32 0.76 -1.76
C ALA A 16 6.48 -0.06 -0.76
N THR A 17 7.15 -0.73 0.17
CA THR A 17 6.51 -1.40 1.31
C THR A 17 6.74 -0.55 2.54
N ILE A 18 5.66 -0.11 3.19
CA ILE A 18 5.71 0.64 4.44
C ILE A 18 5.19 -0.28 5.55
N THR A 19 5.97 -0.46 6.60
CA THR A 19 5.58 -1.22 7.79
C THR A 19 5.53 -0.28 8.98
N VAL A 20 4.38 -0.23 9.64
CA VAL A 20 4.15 0.56 10.85
C VAL A 20 3.48 -0.31 11.90
N LYS A 21 3.76 -0.03 13.18
CA LYS A 21 3.00 -0.62 14.28
C LYS A 21 1.71 0.18 14.46
N LEU A 22 0.58 -0.52 14.49
CA LEU A 22 -0.69 0.10 14.82
C LEU A 22 -0.88 0.22 16.32
N ALA A 23 -1.78 1.12 16.71
CA ALA A 23 -2.30 1.17 18.07
C ALA A 23 -3.12 -0.09 18.38
N ASP A 24 -3.21 -0.44 19.66
CA ASP A 24 -3.96 -1.61 20.11
C ASP A 24 -5.45 -1.47 19.75
N GLY A 25 -6.04 -2.57 19.28
CA GLY A 25 -7.45 -2.63 18.90
C GLY A 25 -7.79 -2.04 17.53
N VAL A 26 -6.82 -1.52 16.77
CA VAL A 26 -7.08 -1.04 15.40
C VAL A 26 -7.31 -2.22 14.46
N SER A 27 -8.44 -2.22 13.75
CA SER A 27 -8.81 -3.25 12.78
C SER A 27 -8.30 -2.93 11.38
N GLU A 28 -8.23 -3.97 10.53
CA GLU A 28 -7.91 -3.80 9.11
C GLU A 28 -8.93 -2.93 8.37
N THR A 29 -10.21 -3.02 8.75
CA THR A 29 -11.29 -2.20 8.17
C THR A 29 -11.08 -0.72 8.47
N GLN A 30 -10.71 -0.36 9.70
CA GLN A 30 -10.42 1.03 10.09
C GLN A 30 -9.26 1.62 9.29
N VAL A 31 -8.23 0.82 9.01
CA VAL A 31 -7.10 1.28 8.17
C VAL A 31 -7.54 1.48 6.72
N THR A 32 -8.34 0.55 6.19
CA THR A 32 -8.85 0.62 4.82
C THR A 32 -9.73 1.84 4.64
N GLU A 33 -10.70 2.06 5.53
CA GLU A 33 -11.58 3.24 5.53
C GLU A 33 -10.79 4.55 5.65
N ALA A 34 -9.76 4.58 6.50
CA ALA A 34 -8.91 5.77 6.63
C ALA A 34 -8.16 6.09 5.33
N LEU A 35 -7.62 5.08 4.64
CA LEU A 35 -6.93 5.26 3.37
C LEU A 35 -7.90 5.65 2.24
N GLU A 36 -9.07 5.02 2.18
CA GLU A 36 -10.11 5.40 1.23
C GLU A 36 -10.56 6.84 1.45
N ASN A 37 -10.88 7.23 2.69
CA ASN A 37 -11.28 8.60 3.01
C ASN A 37 -10.21 9.65 2.68
N ALA A 38 -8.94 9.33 2.90
CA ALA A 38 -7.83 10.23 2.61
C ALA A 38 -7.59 10.43 1.11
N TYR A 39 -7.83 9.40 0.29
CA TYR A 39 -7.43 9.40 -1.13
C TYR A 39 -8.59 9.31 -2.14
N GLN A 40 -9.85 9.16 -1.70
CA GLN A 40 -11.04 9.02 -2.56
C GLN A 40 -11.18 10.10 -3.64
N ASN A 41 -10.73 11.33 -3.37
CA ASN A 41 -10.84 12.47 -4.27
C ASN A 41 -9.53 12.80 -4.99
N GLN A 42 -8.55 11.89 -4.98
CA GLN A 42 -7.23 12.10 -5.58
C GLN A 42 -7.14 11.33 -6.91
N PRO A 43 -7.22 12.02 -8.08
CA PRO A 43 -7.31 11.36 -9.39
C PRO A 43 -6.07 10.53 -9.77
N LEU A 44 -4.94 10.76 -9.08
CA LEU A 44 -3.67 10.06 -9.30
C LEU A 44 -3.43 8.90 -8.33
N VAL A 45 -4.32 8.68 -7.35
CA VAL A 45 -4.19 7.65 -6.34
C VAL A 45 -5.31 6.62 -6.50
N ARG A 46 -4.96 5.33 -6.49
CA ARG A 46 -5.94 4.25 -6.42
C ARG A 46 -5.78 3.49 -5.10
N PRO A 47 -6.74 3.59 -4.17
CA PRO A 47 -6.83 2.69 -3.03
C PRO A 47 -7.15 1.29 -3.56
N LEU A 48 -6.25 0.35 -3.32
CA LEU A 48 -6.46 -1.07 -3.60
C LEU A 48 -6.75 -1.70 -2.24
N GLY A 49 -8.02 -1.82 -1.85
CA GLY A 49 -8.47 -2.24 -0.51
C GLY A 49 -7.65 -3.35 0.18
N GLN A 50 -8.17 -4.59 0.22
CA GLN A 50 -7.40 -5.71 0.80
C GLN A 50 -6.26 -6.16 -0.12
N VAL A 51 -5.19 -6.68 0.50
CA VAL A 51 -3.91 -7.07 -0.11
C VAL A 51 -4.10 -7.97 -1.34
N LYS A 52 -4.13 -7.33 -2.51
CA LYS A 52 -3.93 -7.97 -3.80
C LYS A 52 -2.58 -7.50 -4.32
N VAL A 53 -1.61 -8.41 -4.40
CA VAL A 53 -0.26 -8.08 -4.90
C VAL A 53 -0.40 -7.50 -6.31
N PRO A 54 -0.02 -6.24 -6.55
CA PRO A 54 -0.27 -5.59 -7.82
C PRO A 54 0.68 -6.18 -8.87
N ASN A 55 0.11 -6.66 -9.98
CA ASN A 55 0.91 -7.03 -11.14
C ASN A 55 1.45 -5.76 -11.79
N PHE A 56 2.77 -5.56 -11.75
CA PHE A 56 3.46 -4.38 -12.28
C PHE A 56 3.07 -4.01 -13.73
N SER A 57 2.74 -4.98 -14.57
CA SER A 57 2.31 -4.72 -15.95
C SER A 57 0.97 -3.96 -16.03
N GLN A 58 0.12 -4.06 -15.00
CA GLN A 58 -1.20 -3.42 -14.96
C GLN A 58 -1.16 -1.94 -14.54
N TYR A 59 -0.08 -1.50 -13.87
CA TYR A 59 0.04 -0.15 -13.28
C TYR A 59 1.01 0.76 -14.03
N ARG A 60 1.42 0.38 -15.25
CA ARG A 60 2.45 1.06 -16.06
C ARG A 60 2.14 2.53 -16.43
N THR A 61 0.88 2.94 -16.35
CA THR A 61 0.40 4.31 -16.61
C THR A 61 -0.11 5.03 -15.36
N GLN A 62 0.02 4.42 -14.18
CA GLN A 62 -0.58 4.92 -12.94
C GLN A 62 0.50 5.53 -12.05
N ALA A 63 0.19 6.69 -11.44
CA ALA A 63 1.15 7.39 -10.61
C ALA A 63 1.38 6.66 -9.28
N PHE A 64 0.31 6.27 -8.57
CA PHE A 64 0.41 5.61 -7.27
C PHE A 64 -0.75 4.63 -6.99
N ALA A 65 -0.42 3.47 -6.41
CA ALA A 65 -1.39 2.51 -5.87
C ALA A 65 -1.03 2.23 -4.40
N ILE A 66 -2.03 2.29 -3.52
CA ILE A 66 -1.85 2.11 -2.07
C ILE A 66 -2.60 0.86 -1.64
N LEU A 67 -1.93 -0.01 -0.90
CA LEU A 67 -2.48 -1.25 -0.35
C LEU A 67 -2.58 -1.14 1.16
N ALA A 68 -3.71 -1.54 1.72
CA ALA A 68 -3.88 -1.72 3.15
C ALA A 68 -3.70 -3.20 3.49
N GLY A 69 -2.92 -3.50 4.54
CA GLY A 69 -2.77 -4.86 5.03
C GLY A 69 -2.31 -4.89 6.47
N GLN A 70 -2.78 -5.86 7.24
CA GLN A 70 -2.31 -6.16 8.57
C GLN A 70 -1.40 -7.39 8.55
N SER A 71 -0.17 -7.25 9.03
CA SER A 71 0.67 -8.39 9.36
C SER A 71 0.47 -8.68 10.85
N LYS A 72 -0.18 -9.80 11.19
CA LYS A 72 -0.18 -10.31 12.56
C LYS A 72 1.26 -10.66 12.91
N GLY A 73 1.90 -9.85 13.74
CA GLY A 73 3.11 -10.26 14.43
C GLY A 73 2.78 -11.48 15.27
N SER A 74 3.28 -12.65 14.87
CA SER A 74 3.31 -13.81 15.77
C SER A 74 4.20 -13.44 16.93
N THR A 75 3.63 -13.50 18.14
CA THR A 75 4.43 -13.69 19.37
C THR A 75 5.25 -14.96 19.26
#